data_AF-A0A840TR23-F1
#
_entry.id   AF-A0A840TR23-F1
#
_cell.length_a   1.000
_cell.length_b   1.000
_cell.length_c   1.000
_cell.angle_alpha   90.00
_cell.angle_beta   90.00
_cell.angle_gamma   90.00
#
_symmetry.space_group_name_H-M   'P 1'
#
loop_
_entity.id
_entity.type
_entity.pdbx_description
1 polymer ?
#
loop_
_entity_poly.entity_id
_entity_poly.type
_entity_poly.pdbx_seq_one_letter_code
_entity_poly.pdbx_strand_id
1 'polypeptide(L)' 'MYWQIGKVIFEEQQQGEDRAAYGTYLMQRLAEQLQPQFGTGFSRRHLHWYVQFYRTFPIVNALRSQFN' A
#
# COMPACT_ATOMS: atom_id res chain seq x y z
N MET A 1 7.35 -2.29 -8.26
CA MET A 1 7.75 -1.71 -6.96
C MET A 1 6.55 -1.19 -6.16
N TYR A 2 5.87 -0.11 -6.55
CA TYR A 2 4.71 0.44 -5.80
C TYR A 2 3.55 -0.55 -5.59
N TRP A 3 3.28 -1.39 -6.60
CA TRP A 3 2.27 -2.45 -6.51
C TRP A 3 2.59 -3.49 -5.42
N GLN A 4 3.87 -3.88 -5.28
CA GLN A 4 4.30 -4.86 -4.29
C GLN A 4 4.19 -4.30 -2.87
N ILE A 5 4.48 -3.01 -2.68
CA ILE A 5 4.27 -2.32 -1.41
C ILE A 5 2.78 -2.34 -1.05
N GLY A 6 1.92 -1.97 -2.00
CA GLY A 6 0.46 -2.04 -1.83
C GLY A 6 -0.04 -3.44 -1.47
N LYS A 7 0.52 -4.47 -2.12
CA LYS A 7 0.21 -5.89 -1.84
C LYS A 7 0.55 -6.27 -0.41
N VAL A 8 1.79 -6.05 0.03
CA VAL A 8 2.27 -6.42 1.37
C VAL A 8 1.42 -5.75 2.45
N ILE A 9 1.17 -4.44 2.31
CA ILE A 9 0.36 -3.70 3.28
C ILE A 9 -1.08 -4.22 3.31
N PHE A 10 -1.66 -4.56 2.15
CA PHE A 10 -3.01 -5.12 2.06
C PHE A 10 -3.11 -6.53 2.68
N GLU A 11 -2.11 -7.38 2.47
CA GLU A 11 -2.03 -8.72 3.06
C GLU A 11 -1.90 -8.66 4.59
N GLU A 12 -1.05 -7.76 5.12
CA GLU A 12 -0.94 -7.49 6.56
C GLU A 12 -2.26 -6.98 7.14
N GLN A 13 -2.95 -6.05 6.46
CA GLN A 13 -4.27 -5.56 6.89
C GLN A 13 -5.34 -6.65 6.92
N GLN A 14 -5.26 -7.67 6.07
CA GLN A 14 -6.22 -8.78 6.02
C GLN A 14 -6.04 -9.78 7.17
N GLN A 15 -4.85 -9.83 7.79
CA GLN A 15 -4.58 -10.69 8.96
C GLN A 15 -4.98 -10.05 10.29
N GLY A 16 -5.23 -8.73 10.33
CA GLY A 16 -5.71 -8.03 11.52
C GLY A 16 -7.21 -8.19 11.74
N GLU A 17 -7.62 -8.55 12.97
CA GLU A 17 -9.04 -8.66 13.35
C GLU A 17 -9.79 -7.32 13.22
N ASP A 18 -9.12 -6.20 13.50
CA ASP A 18 -9.71 -4.87 13.52
C ASP A 18 -9.15 -3.96 12.40
N ARG A 19 -9.60 -4.25 11.17
CA ARG A 19 -9.03 -3.74 9.91
C ARG A 19 -8.87 -2.21 9.84
N ALA A 20 -9.81 -1.46 10.41
CA ALA A 20 -9.83 0.00 10.29
C ALA A 20 -8.80 0.67 11.22
N ALA A 21 -8.76 0.26 12.49
CA ALA A 21 -7.82 0.79 13.47
C ALA A 21 -6.39 0.30 13.18
N TYR A 22 -6.24 -1.00 12.90
CA TYR A 22 -4.95 -1.61 12.57
C TYR A 22 -4.35 -1.03 11.28
N GLY A 23 -5.18 -0.85 10.24
CA GLY A 23 -4.73 -0.28 8.99
C GLY A 23 -4.22 1.16 9.12
N THR A 24 -4.87 1.97 9.96
CA THR A 24 -4.45 3.35 10.20
C THR A 24 -3.12 3.42 10.94
N TYR A 25 -2.94 2.56 11.95
CA TYR A 25 -1.69 2.46 12.72
C TYR A 25 -0.52 1.97 11.86
N LEU A 26 -0.75 0.94 11.03
CA LEU A 26 0.27 0.38 10.13
C LEU A 26 0.79 1.42 9.14
N MET A 27 -0.10 2.19 8.51
CA MET A 27 0.26 3.26 7.58
C MET A 27 1.09 4.36 8.25
N GLN A 28 0.75 4.69 9.49
CA GLN A 28 1.47 5.70 10.26
C GLN A 28 2.87 5.22 10.62
N ARG A 29 3.01 4.01 11.17
CA ARG A 29 4.30 3.35 11.42
C ARG A 29 5.18 3.31 10.19
N LEU A 30 4.64 2.84 9.06
CA LEU A 30 5.38 2.73 7.81
C LEU A 30 5.83 4.09 7.31
N ALA A 31 4.99 5.12 7.39
CA ALA A 31 5.38 6.47 7.02
C ALA A 31 6.50 7.01 7.91
N GLU A 32 6.38 6.86 9.23
CA GLU A 32 7.39 7.31 10.20
C GLU A 32 8.74 6.62 10.00
N GLN A 33 8.76 5.35 9.60
CA GLN A 33 9.99 4.60 9.38
C GLN A 33 10.61 4.84 8.00
N LEU A 34 9.78 4.88 6.94
CA LEU A 34 10.25 4.92 5.55
C LEU A 34 10.44 6.34 5.04
N GLN A 35 9.67 7.32 5.51
CA GLN A 35 9.79 8.71 5.06
C GLN A 35 11.17 9.34 5.36
N PRO A 36 11.81 9.11 6.52
CA PRO A 36 13.17 9.61 6.75
C PRO A 36 14.23 8.91 5.88
N GLN A 37 14.01 7.65 5.51
CA GLN A 37 14.97 6.83 4.77
C GLN A 37 14.88 7.02 3.25
N PHE A 38 13.65 7.18 2.74
CA PHE A 38 13.36 7.18 1.30
C PHE A 38 12.68 8.47 0.82
N GLY A 39 12.39 9.41 1.72
CA GLY A 39 11.82 10.72 1.40
C GLY A 39 10.29 10.74 1.29
N THR A 40 9.77 11.82 0.71
CA THR A 40 8.34 12.15 0.67
C THR A 40 7.47 11.13 -0.08
N GLY A 41 8.08 10.27 -0.91
CA GLY A 41 7.44 9.16 -1.63
C GLY A 41 6.86 8.07 -0.72
N PHE A 42 7.17 8.08 0.57
CA PHE A 42 6.68 7.12 1.57
C PHE A 42 5.83 7.76 2.67
N SER A 43 5.28 8.94 2.43
CA SER A 43 4.29 9.54 3.33
C SER A 43 3.02 8.67 3.44
N ARG A 44 2.24 8.85 4.52
CA ARG A 44 0.92 8.18 4.71
C ARG A 44 0.04 8.27 3.46
N ARG A 45 0.04 9.43 2.80
CA ARG A 45 -0.72 9.65 1.56
C ARG A 45 -0.28 8.71 0.45
N HIS A 46 1.03 8.63 0.18
CA HIS A 46 1.56 7.75 -0.86
C HIS A 46 1.35 6.27 -0.53
N LEU A 47 1.48 5.85 0.73
CA LEU A 47 1.20 4.48 1.16
C LEU A 47 -0.27 4.10 0.93
N HIS A 48 -1.21 5.00 1.23
CA HIS A 48 -2.62 4.83 0.88
C HIS A 48 -2.83 4.67 -0.64
N TRP A 49 -2.13 5.48 -1.45
CA TRP A 49 -2.17 5.36 -2.90
C TRP A 49 -1.66 4.00 -3.39
N TYR A 50 -0.59 3.46 -2.79
CA TYR A 50 -0.07 2.13 -3.17
C TYR A 50 -1.05 1.00 -2.86
N VAL A 51 -1.71 1.05 -1.70
CA VAL A 51 -2.74 0.06 -1.35
C VAL A 51 -3.97 0.20 -2.24
N GLN A 52 -4.43 1.42 -2.52
CA GLN A 52 -5.51 1.64 -3.47
C GLN A 52 -5.14 1.14 -4.87
N PHE A 53 -3.92 1.40 -5.33
CA PHE A 53 -3.43 0.91 -6.61
C PHE A 53 -3.43 -0.62 -6.67
N TYR A 54 -2.99 -1.31 -5.61
CA TYR A 54 -3.06 -2.77 -5.54
C TYR A 54 -4.50 -3.28 -5.54
N ARG A 55 -5.40 -2.65 -4.77
CA ARG A 55 -6.83 -3.03 -4.70
C ARG A 55 -7.54 -2.86 -6.04
N THR A 56 -7.23 -1.81 -6.78
CA THR A 56 -7.80 -1.54 -8.11
C THR A 56 -7.23 -2.49 -9.16
N PHE A 57 -5.97 -2.89 -9.03
CA PHE A 57 -5.28 -3.76 -9.97
C PHE A 57 -4.72 -5.02 -9.30
N PRO A 58 -5.56 -5.91 -8.74
CA PRO A 58 -5.09 -7.09 -7.99
C PRO A 58 -4.37 -8.13 -8.87
N ILE A 59 -4.56 -8.06 -10.19
CA ILE A 59 -3.91 -8.93 -11.17
C ILE A 59 -2.96 -8.09 -12.02
N VAL A 60 -1.65 -8.32 -11.90
CA VAL A 60 -0.60 -7.59 -12.66
C VAL A 60 -0.82 -7.67 -14.18
N ASN A 61 -1.42 -8.75 -14.69
CA ASN A 61 -1.77 -8.90 -16.11
C ASN A 61 -2.90 -7.98 -16.60
N ALA A 62 -3.79 -7.49 -15.71
CA ALA A 62 -4.87 -6.59 -16.11
C ALA A 62 -4.35 -5.21 -16.58
N LEU A 63 -3.20 -4.77 -16.05
CA LEU A 63 -2.55 -3.52 -16.47
C LEU A 63 -2.01 -3.58 -17.90
N ARG A 64 -1.61 -4.76 -18.39
CA ARG A 64 -1.09 -4.89 -19.76
C ARG A 64 -2.20 -4.99 -20.81
N SER A 65 -3.37 -5.51 -20.44
CA SER A 65 -4.53 -5.67 -21.34
C SER A 65 -5.35 -4.39 -21.55
N GLN A 66 -5.28 -3.40 -20.66
CA GLN A 66 -6.06 -2.15 -20.73
C GLN A 66 -5.30 -0.99 -21.40
N PHE A 67 -4.01 -1.18 -21.70
CA PHE A 67 -3.14 -0.19 -22.35
C PHE A 67 -2.65 -0.66 -23.72
N ASN A 68 -3.33 -1.62 -24.34
CA ASN A 68 -2.98 -2.19 -25.64
C ASN A 68 -4.16 -2.08 -26.61
#